data_AF-A0A915XUQ0-F1
#
_entry.id   AF-A0A915XUQ0-F1
#
_cell.length_a   1.000
_cell.length_b   1.000
_cell.length_c   1.000
_cell.angle_alpha   90.00
_cell.angle_beta   90.00
_cell.angle_gamma   90.00
#
_symmetry.space_group_name_H-M   'P 1'
#
loop_
_entity.id
_entity.type
_entity.pdbx_description
1 polymer ?
#
loop_
_entity_poly.entity_id
_entity_poly.type
_entity_poly.pdbx_seq_one_letter_code
_entity_poly.pdbx_strand_id
1 'polypeptide(L)'
;MKRWILALVVVFGFLPPAAEAEVVALQLERKGVKKPEQMVYGVDLATGQVVWEHRFGEEVNFVEKVKGGLLVGCDDGTLSLVDPATGSLRWTAKLGEKDEKVNTFRGEFAEGFLVSFHNEVLWLVSPKGEVVWVLR
;
A
#
# COMPACT_ATOMS: atom_id res chain seq x y z
N MET A 1 56.94 36.28 19.19
CA MET A 1 55.74 35.62 19.75
C MET A 1 54.49 36.10 19.01
N LYS A 2 53.97 35.33 18.04
CA LYS A 2 52.61 35.47 17.52
C LYS A 2 52.13 34.07 17.11
N ARG A 3 51.22 33.49 17.90
CA ARG A 3 50.53 32.22 17.63
C ARG A 3 49.42 32.51 16.61
N TRP A 4 49.29 31.70 15.58
CA TRP A 4 48.12 31.68 14.71
C TRP A 4 47.44 30.32 14.87
N ILE A 5 46.15 30.38 15.18
CA ILE A 5 45.27 29.24 15.46
C ILE A 5 44.82 28.67 14.10
N LEU A 6 45.05 27.38 13.88
CA LEU A 6 44.44 26.64 12.78
C LEU A 6 42.93 26.53 13.07
N ALA A 7 42.11 27.22 12.27
CA ALA A 7 40.67 27.01 12.27
C ALA A 7 40.40 25.68 11.55
N LEU A 8 39.90 24.70 12.31
CA LEU A 8 39.41 23.45 11.77
C LEU A 8 38.10 23.74 11.02
N VAL A 9 38.13 23.77 9.70
CA VAL A 9 36.91 23.77 8.89
C VAL A 9 36.36 22.36 8.94
N VAL A 10 35.41 22.11 9.84
CA VAL A 10 34.58 20.91 9.80
C VAL A 10 33.63 21.09 8.61
N VAL A 11 34.00 20.54 7.46
CA VAL A 11 33.06 20.34 6.38
C VAL A 11 32.12 19.23 6.87
N PHE A 12 30.92 19.61 7.34
CA PHE A 12 29.82 18.67 7.40
C PHE A 12 29.51 18.28 5.96
N GLY A 13 30.07 17.15 5.53
CA GLY A 13 29.60 16.48 4.32
C GLY A 13 28.10 16.32 4.50
N PHE A 14 27.33 16.95 3.61
CA PHE A 14 25.91 16.71 3.48
C PHE A 14 25.80 15.27 2.97
N LEU A 15 25.83 14.30 3.89
CA LEU A 15 25.39 12.96 3.60
C LEU A 15 23.92 13.16 3.21
N PRO A 16 23.51 12.88 1.96
CA PRO A 16 22.10 12.88 1.66
C PRO A 16 21.43 11.98 2.71
N PRO A 17 20.29 12.37 3.31
CA PRO A 17 19.54 11.41 4.13
C PRO A 17 19.44 10.17 3.26
N ALA A 18 19.87 9.02 3.82
CA ALA A 18 19.97 7.75 3.12
C ALA A 18 18.78 7.68 2.15
N ALA A 19 19.07 7.73 0.85
CA ALA A 19 18.06 7.89 -0.19
C ALA A 19 16.88 7.01 0.19
N GLU A 20 15.75 7.65 0.52
CA GLU A 20 14.60 7.03 1.18
C GLU A 20 14.36 5.69 0.50
N ALA A 21 14.69 4.59 1.21
CA ALA A 21 14.85 3.30 0.57
C ALA A 21 13.59 3.02 -0.24
N GLU A 22 13.75 2.60 -1.49
CA GLU A 22 12.57 2.28 -2.30
C GLU A 22 11.89 1.08 -1.65
N VAL A 23 10.74 1.33 -1.03
CA VAL A 23 9.91 0.30 -0.40
C VAL A 23 8.84 -0.13 -1.39
N VAL A 24 8.86 -1.42 -1.74
CA VAL A 24 7.81 -2.03 -2.56
C VAL A 24 6.91 -2.87 -1.68
N ALA A 25 5.60 -2.68 -1.86
CA ALA A 25 4.61 -3.49 -1.22
C ALA A 25 4.38 -4.78 -2.00
N LEU A 26 4.46 -5.92 -1.33
CA LEU A 26 4.29 -7.23 -1.93
C LEU A 26 3.35 -8.07 -1.07
N GLN A 27 2.43 -8.75 -1.73
CA GLN A 27 1.79 -9.94 -1.17
C GLN A 27 2.65 -11.13 -1.58
N LEU A 28 3.11 -11.92 -0.61
CA LEU A 28 3.93 -13.08 -0.93
C LEU A 28 3.03 -14.27 -1.23
N GLU A 29 3.38 -15.03 -2.28
CA GLU A 29 2.74 -16.31 -2.53
C GLU A 29 3.62 -17.44 -1.99
N ARG A 30 3.11 -18.19 -1.01
CA ARG A 30 3.81 -19.37 -0.49
C ARG A 30 3.25 -20.65 -1.09
N LYS A 31 4.08 -21.34 -1.87
CA LYS A 31 3.75 -22.68 -2.39
C LYS A 31 3.37 -23.63 -1.25
N GLY A 32 2.24 -24.31 -1.39
CA GLY A 32 1.76 -25.33 -0.44
C GLY A 32 0.91 -24.78 0.71
N VAL A 33 0.64 -23.48 0.77
CA VAL A 33 -0.32 -22.92 1.72
C VAL A 33 -1.73 -23.02 1.14
N LYS A 34 -2.65 -23.65 1.89
CA LYS A 34 -4.06 -23.85 1.47
C LYS A 34 -4.89 -22.56 1.39
N LYS A 35 -4.40 -21.47 1.97
CA LYS A 35 -5.05 -20.15 1.98
C LYS A 35 -4.07 -19.09 1.47
N PRO A 36 -4.49 -18.19 0.57
CA PRO A 36 -3.69 -17.03 0.18
C PRO A 36 -3.38 -16.13 1.38
N GLU A 37 -2.31 -15.34 1.26
CA GLU A 37 -1.80 -14.56 2.38
C GLU A 37 -2.71 -13.38 2.73
N GLN A 38 -2.89 -13.15 4.03
CA GLN A 38 -3.58 -11.99 4.60
C GLN A 38 -2.60 -10.86 4.95
N MET A 39 -1.40 -10.87 4.36
CA MET A 39 -0.31 -9.98 4.73
C MET A 39 0.19 -9.23 3.51
N VAL A 40 0.45 -7.94 3.71
CA VAL A 40 1.21 -7.12 2.77
C VAL A 40 2.49 -6.69 3.46
N TYR A 41 3.61 -6.81 2.75
CA TYR A 41 4.95 -6.51 3.25
C TYR A 41 5.51 -5.30 2.51
N GLY A 42 6.08 -4.34 3.25
CA GLY A 42 6.97 -3.33 2.69
C GLY A 42 8.39 -3.85 2.72
N VAL A 43 9.02 -3.98 1.56
CA VAL A 43 10.39 -4.49 1.43
C VAL A 43 11.30 -3.39 0.93
N ASP A 44 12.39 -3.13 1.64
CA ASP A 44 13.50 -2.29 1.19
C ASP A 44 14.19 -3.00 0.01
N LEU A 45 14.16 -2.38 -1.18
CA LEU A 45 14.72 -2.99 -2.39
C LEU A 45 16.25 -3.09 -2.38
N ALA A 46 16.96 -2.26 -1.61
CA ALA A 46 18.41 -2.29 -1.55
C ALA A 46 18.92 -3.48 -0.72
N THR A 47 18.18 -3.86 0.32
CA THR A 47 18.60 -4.88 1.29
C THR A 47 17.76 -6.16 1.23
N GLY A 48 16.58 -6.12 0.62
CA GLY A 48 15.59 -7.19 0.66
C GLY A 48 14.95 -7.40 2.04
N GLN A 49 15.17 -6.48 2.99
CA GLN A 49 14.63 -6.58 4.33
C GLN A 49 13.19 -6.06 4.39
N VAL A 50 12.37 -6.72 5.20
CA VAL A 50 11.03 -6.25 5.52
C VAL A 50 11.15 -5.03 6.44
N VAL A 51 10.59 -3.90 6.00
CA VAL A 51 10.52 -2.64 6.75
C VAL A 51 9.23 -2.56 7.55
N TRP A 52 8.13 -3.06 6.99
CA TRP A 52 6.84 -3.12 7.66
C TRP A 52 6.00 -4.31 7.17
N GLU A 53 5.05 -4.72 8.01
CA GLU A 53 4.06 -5.77 7.70
C GLU A 53 2.68 -5.25 8.10
N HIS A 54 1.67 -5.49 7.26
CA HIS A 54 0.27 -5.18 7.57
C HIS A 54 -0.62 -6.40 7.39
N ARG A 55 -1.25 -6.83 8.48
CA ARG A 55 -2.17 -7.99 8.50
C ARG A 55 -3.60 -7.52 8.28
N PHE A 56 -4.22 -8.06 7.24
CA PHE A 56 -5.65 -7.93 6.97
C PHE A 56 -6.43 -9.04 7.68
N GLY A 57 -7.72 -8.77 7.94
CA GLY A 57 -8.59 -9.73 8.64
C GLY A 57 -8.93 -10.95 7.78
N GLU A 58 -8.99 -10.74 6.46
CA GLU A 58 -9.38 -11.75 5.48
C GLU A 58 -8.37 -11.78 4.33
N GLU A 59 -8.54 -12.74 3.43
CA GLU A 59 -7.67 -12.93 2.27
C GLU A 59 -7.54 -11.64 1.45
N VAL A 60 -6.30 -11.26 1.13
CA VAL A 60 -6.02 -10.15 0.23
C VAL A 60 -6.11 -10.68 -1.21
N ASN A 61 -7.04 -10.12 -1.98
CA ASN A 61 -7.24 -10.50 -3.38
C ASN A 61 -6.32 -9.73 -4.33
N PHE A 62 -6.01 -8.47 -4.01
CA PHE A 62 -5.07 -7.66 -4.77
C PHE A 62 -4.43 -6.56 -3.92
N VAL A 63 -3.26 -6.10 -4.38
CA VAL A 63 -2.55 -4.94 -3.87
C VAL A 63 -2.12 -4.11 -5.07
N GLU A 64 -2.58 -2.86 -5.16
CA GLU A 64 -2.32 -2.00 -6.32
C GLU A 64 -1.77 -0.64 -5.89
N LYS A 65 -0.70 -0.19 -6.54
CA LYS A 65 -0.13 1.13 -6.29
C LYS A 65 -0.97 2.16 -7.02
N VAL A 66 -1.62 3.04 -6.27
CA VAL A 66 -2.45 4.14 -6.78
C VAL A 66 -1.89 5.49 -6.34
N LYS A 67 -2.42 6.59 -6.87
CA LYS A 67 -2.05 7.92 -6.39
C LYS A 67 -2.40 8.04 -4.91
N GLY A 68 -1.36 8.28 -4.12
CA GLY A 68 -1.49 8.51 -2.69
C GLY A 68 -1.43 7.26 -1.82
N GLY A 69 -1.32 6.04 -2.36
CA GLY A 69 -1.09 4.87 -1.50
C GLY A 69 -1.18 3.52 -2.19
N LEU A 70 -1.38 2.50 -1.37
CA LEU A 70 -1.62 1.12 -1.79
C LEU A 70 -3.08 0.80 -1.59
N LEU A 71 -3.79 0.49 -2.67
CA LEU A 71 -5.16 0.05 -2.64
C LEU A 71 -5.18 -1.47 -2.45
N VAL A 72 -5.87 -1.95 -1.41
CA VAL A 72 -5.92 -3.36 -1.04
C VAL A 72 -7.37 -3.82 -1.01
N GLY A 73 -7.70 -4.80 -1.84
CA GLY A 73 -9.02 -5.45 -1.86
C GLY A 73 -8.99 -6.79 -1.17
N CYS A 74 -9.94 -7.05 -0.29
CA CYS A 74 -10.04 -8.29 0.49
C CYS A 74 -11.29 -9.12 0.13
N ASP A 75 -11.21 -10.41 0.45
CA ASP A 75 -12.21 -11.43 0.15
C ASP A 75 -13.52 -11.26 0.92
N ASP A 76 -13.54 -10.44 1.95
CA ASP A 76 -14.73 -10.12 2.71
C ASP A 76 -15.50 -8.90 2.20
N GLY A 77 -15.04 -8.28 1.11
CA GLY A 77 -15.64 -7.05 0.58
C GLY A 77 -14.98 -5.77 1.12
N THR A 78 -13.90 -5.89 1.88
CA THR A 78 -13.18 -4.74 2.42
C THR A 78 -12.22 -4.18 1.37
N LEU A 79 -12.28 -2.86 1.16
CA LEU A 79 -11.31 -2.09 0.39
C LEU A 79 -10.57 -1.14 1.33
N SER A 80 -9.25 -1.11 1.27
CA SER A 80 -8.42 -0.28 2.15
C SER A 80 -7.40 0.51 1.35
N LEU A 81 -7.05 1.70 1.84
CA LEU A 81 -5.89 2.45 1.36
C LEU A 81 -4.82 2.48 2.46
N VAL A 82 -3.62 2.08 2.10
CA VAL A 82 -2.48 1.94 3.01
C VAL A 82 -1.35 2.88 2.59
N ASP A 83 -0.66 3.43 3.59
CA ASP A 83 0.56 4.20 3.39
C ASP A 83 1.72 3.29 2.97
N PRO A 84 2.36 3.52 1.80
CA PRO A 84 3.40 2.63 1.29
C PRO A 84 4.71 2.68 2.06
N ALA A 85 5.00 3.79 2.77
CA ALA A 85 6.24 3.94 3.51
C ALA A 85 6.15 3.25 4.88
N THR A 86 4.97 3.22 5.48
CA THR A 86 4.80 2.76 6.88
C THR A 86 3.92 1.53 7.03
N GLY A 87 3.16 1.14 6.00
CA GLY A 87 2.14 0.09 6.13
C GLY A 87 0.92 0.51 6.95
N SER A 88 0.79 1.81 7.28
CA SER A 88 -0.31 2.30 8.11
C SER A 88 -1.59 2.45 7.30
N LEU A 89 -2.71 2.02 7.87
CA LEU A 89 -4.03 2.18 7.26
C LEU A 89 -4.41 3.68 7.21
N ARG A 90 -4.81 4.17 6.04
CA ARG A 90 -5.34 5.53 5.85
C ARG A 90 -6.85 5.55 5.91
N TRP A 91 -7.50 4.61 5.24
CA TRP A 91 -8.95 4.40 5.34
C TRP A 91 -9.33 2.96 4.97
N THR A 92 -10.53 2.58 5.40
CA THR A 92 -11.20 1.33 5.00
C THR A 92 -12.64 1.62 4.62
N ALA A 93 -13.12 0.95 3.57
CA ALA A 93 -14.48 0.97 3.08
C ALA A 93 -15.01 -0.47 2.99
N LYS A 94 -16.23 -0.70 3.50
CA LYS A 94 -16.94 -1.96 3.29
C LYS A 94 -17.81 -1.83 2.05
N LEU A 95 -17.54 -2.65 1.04
CA LEU A 95 -18.29 -2.64 -0.20
C LEU A 95 -19.33 -3.75 -0.20
N GLY A 96 -20.43 -3.49 -0.89
CA GLY A 96 -21.43 -4.50 -1.20
C GLY A 96 -22.28 -4.98 -0.02
N GLU A 97 -23.12 -5.97 -0.33
CA GLU A 97 -23.87 -6.73 0.67
C GLU A 97 -23.04 -7.91 1.20
N LYS A 98 -23.64 -8.70 2.09
CA LYS A 98 -22.99 -9.89 2.65
C LYS A 98 -22.58 -10.84 1.52
N ASP A 99 -21.33 -11.30 1.56
CA ASP A 99 -20.69 -12.23 0.60
C ASP A 99 -20.22 -11.60 -0.73
N GLU A 100 -20.44 -10.30 -0.96
CA GLU A 100 -19.85 -9.59 -2.10
C GLU A 100 -18.36 -9.27 -1.82
N LYS A 101 -17.47 -9.81 -2.64
CA LYS A 101 -16.01 -9.75 -2.44
C LYS A 101 -15.38 -8.70 -3.33
N VAL A 102 -14.30 -8.06 -2.89
CA VAL A 102 -13.56 -7.14 -3.76
C VAL A 102 -12.37 -7.90 -4.34
N ASN A 103 -12.56 -8.48 -5.54
CA ASN A 103 -11.60 -9.42 -6.11
C ASN A 103 -10.83 -8.89 -7.32
N THR A 104 -11.15 -7.71 -7.83
CA THR A 104 -10.41 -7.14 -8.96
C THR A 104 -10.35 -5.63 -8.90
N PHE A 105 -9.16 -5.09 -9.06
CA PHE A 105 -8.92 -3.69 -9.42
C PHE A 105 -8.99 -3.51 -10.93
N ARG A 106 -9.74 -2.52 -11.40
CA ARG A 106 -9.96 -2.24 -12.82
C ARG A 106 -9.22 -1.01 -13.31
N GLY A 107 -8.81 -0.14 -12.40
CA GLY A 107 -8.05 1.05 -12.74
C GLY A 107 -8.32 2.22 -11.80
N GLU A 108 -7.40 3.17 -11.85
CA GLU A 108 -7.49 4.46 -11.20
C GLU A 108 -7.97 5.52 -12.21
N PHE A 109 -8.94 6.31 -11.81
CA PHE A 109 -9.58 7.37 -12.58
C PHE A 109 -9.60 8.66 -11.76
N ALA A 110 -9.88 9.78 -12.41
CA ALA A 110 -9.96 11.09 -11.75
C ALA A 110 -10.94 11.10 -10.56
N GLU A 111 -12.06 10.37 -10.70
CA GLU A 111 -13.13 10.27 -9.70
C GLU A 111 -12.88 9.17 -8.65
N GLY A 112 -11.88 8.31 -8.84
CA GLY A 112 -11.54 7.25 -7.89
C GLY A 112 -11.14 5.93 -8.51
N PHE A 113 -11.35 4.86 -7.76
CA PHE A 113 -10.90 3.51 -8.08
C PHE A 113 -12.08 2.66 -8.53
N LEU A 114 -11.96 2.06 -9.71
CA LEU A 114 -12.93 1.09 -10.18
C LEU A 114 -12.51 -0.30 -9.69
N VAL A 115 -13.36 -0.94 -8.92
CA VAL A 115 -13.17 -2.32 -8.41
C VAL A 115 -14.40 -3.15 -8.69
N SER A 116 -14.27 -4.47 -8.63
CA SER A 116 -15.40 -5.36 -8.95
C SER A 116 -15.43 -6.65 -8.13
N PHE A 117 -16.61 -7.26 -8.12
CA PHE A 117 -16.87 -8.64 -7.72
C PHE A 117 -17.28 -9.45 -8.94
N HIS A 118 -16.41 -10.35 -9.43
CA HIS A 118 -16.66 -11.28 -10.55
C HIS A 118 -17.31 -10.67 -11.83
N ASN A 119 -17.13 -9.38 -12.09
CA ASN A 119 -17.86 -8.59 -13.11
C ASN A 119 -19.38 -8.49 -12.92
N GLU A 120 -19.94 -9.05 -11.85
CA GLU A 120 -21.37 -8.97 -11.53
C GLU A 120 -21.70 -7.65 -10.83
N VAL A 121 -20.73 -7.11 -10.08
CA VAL A 121 -20.87 -5.82 -9.42
C VAL A 121 -19.61 -5.00 -9.65
N LEU A 122 -19.79 -3.75 -10.06
CA LEU A 122 -18.72 -2.76 -10.18
C LEU A 122 -18.98 -1.61 -9.21
N TRP A 123 -17.96 -1.21 -8.47
CA TRP A 123 -17.99 -0.02 -7.62
C TRP A 123 -16.97 0.98 -8.11
N LEU A 124 -17.38 2.24 -8.23
CA LEU A 124 -16.44 3.35 -8.22
C LEU A 124 -16.34 3.87 -6.78
N VAL A 125 -15.13 3.83 -6.22
CA VAL A 125 -14.84 4.29 -4.86
C VAL A 125 -13.96 5.53 -4.92
N SER A 126 -14.35 6.61 -4.26
CA SER A 126 -13.62 7.88 -4.27
C SER A 126 -12.24 7.73 -3.60
N PRO A 127 -11.30 8.68 -3.82
CA PRO A 127 -10.01 8.69 -3.12
C PRO A 127 -10.11 8.74 -1.58
N LYS A 128 -11.28 9.09 -1.04
CA LYS A 128 -11.57 9.13 0.40
C LYS A 128 -12.17 7.82 0.94
N GLY A 129 -12.40 6.83 0.09
CA GLY A 129 -13.02 5.56 0.47
C GLY A 129 -14.56 5.58 0.47
N GLU A 130 -15.19 6.55 -0.19
CA GLU A 130 -16.65 6.64 -0.29
C GLU A 130 -17.14 6.00 -1.59
N VAL A 131 -18.19 5.17 -1.54
CA VAL A 131 -18.79 4.62 -2.76
C VAL A 131 -19.49 5.74 -3.53
N VAL A 132 -19.00 6.00 -4.75
CA VAL A 132 -19.57 7.02 -5.65
C VAL A 132 -20.80 6.45 -6.36
N TRP A 133 -20.66 5.26 -6.94
CA TRP A 133 -21.77 4.52 -7.53
C TRP A 133 -21.48 3.01 -7.55
N VAL A 134 -22.56 2.25 -7.73
CA VAL A 134 -22.54 0.80 -7.95
C VAL A 134 -23.29 0.47 -9.24
N LEU A 135 -22.73 -0.43 -10.05
CA LEU A 135 -23.36 -0.99 -11.23
C LEU A 135 -23.52 -2.50 -11.02
N ARG A 136 -24.72 -3.01 -11.32
CA ARG A 136 -25.12 -4.42 -11.26
C ARG A 136 -25.66 -4.83 -12.63
#